data_AF-A0A0B2UUL2-F1
#
_entry.id   AF-A0A0B2UUL2-F1
#
_cell.length_a   1.000
_cell.length_b   1.000
_cell.length_c   1.000
_cell.angle_alpha   90.00
_cell.angle_beta   90.00
_cell.angle_gamma   90.00
#
_symmetry.space_group_name_H-M   'P 1'
#
loop_
_entity.id
_entity.type
_entity.pdbx_description
1 polymer ?
#
loop_
_entity_poly.entity_id
_entity_poly.type
_entity_poly.pdbx_seq_one_letter_code
_entity_poly.pdbx_strand_id
1 'polypeptide(L)'
;MVCVRGMVCCVGGVWCVVLRVIWCVYVWCGVVCVWLLCAHRELLLCRERHASLHRELERVKMLHVIKKKLPDLSGTMQGSYEVSSIIVYLNRNFCIRNLDEGNSYAFVALLKAAEQVYATEAITLMDTRVMRVSSVKFIEHIRFASLPPDMIITLEIYALKVSEARAKGVEDRSCAKLRNKARSLLSPLRKPNVDGSVVSSSEFTLCGNVVLNRETVGTQRFYLNNVVYPLEGTIEIRSACSALPPIIETDVVWCVV
;
A
#
# COMPACT_ATOMS: atom_id res chain seq x y z
N MET A 1 3.27 26.37 11.53
CA MET A 1 4.39 27.01 12.24
C MET A 1 3.79 27.83 13.38
N VAL A 2 4.33 27.66 14.60
CA VAL A 2 4.00 28.28 15.91
C VAL A 2 3.60 27.19 16.92
N CYS A 3 4.59 26.73 17.67
CA CYS A 3 4.39 25.98 18.91
C CYS A 3 4.67 26.97 20.05
N VAL A 4 3.63 27.32 20.80
CA VAL A 4 3.69 28.29 21.89
C VAL A 4 4.37 27.66 23.10
N ARG A 5 5.33 28.40 23.67
CA ARG A 5 6.05 28.11 24.92
C ARG A 5 5.08 27.90 26.09
N GLY A 6 5.15 26.73 26.72
CA GLY A 6 4.68 26.50 28.08
C GLY A 6 5.86 26.06 28.94
N MET A 7 6.51 27.01 29.61
CA MET A 7 7.63 26.77 30.51
C MET A 7 7.05 26.48 31.90
N VAL A 8 7.03 25.22 32.32
CA VAL A 8 6.76 24.84 33.71
C VAL A 8 8.11 24.52 34.35
N CYS A 9 8.55 25.40 35.26
CA CYS A 9 9.71 25.16 36.09
C CYS A 9 9.43 23.99 37.06
N CYS A 10 10.07 22.85 36.85
CA CYS A 10 10.17 21.82 37.88
C CYS A 10 11.57 21.86 38.50
N VAL A 11 11.58 22.23 39.78
CA VAL A 11 12.70 22.13 40.71
C VAL A 11 13.02 20.64 40.91
N GLY A 12 14.26 20.22 40.60
CA GLY A 12 14.72 18.84 40.82
C GLY A 12 15.48 18.27 39.60
N GLY A 13 16.80 18.46 39.57
CA GLY A 13 17.68 18.22 38.42
C GLY A 13 17.83 16.78 37.92
N VAL A 14 17.19 15.79 38.52
CA VAL A 14 17.31 14.38 38.10
C VAL A 14 16.20 13.96 37.14
N TRP A 15 14.99 14.53 37.25
CA TRP A 15 13.85 14.17 36.40
C TRP A 15 13.94 14.79 34.99
N CYS A 16 14.60 15.95 34.86
CA CYS A 16 14.69 16.68 33.60
C CYS A 16 15.62 16.02 32.55
N VAL A 17 16.64 15.28 33.02
CA VAL A 17 17.55 14.52 32.13
C VAL A 17 16.89 13.24 31.62
N VAL A 18 16.14 12.54 32.49
CA VAL A 18 15.41 11.33 32.11
C VAL A 18 14.33 11.63 31.06
N LEU A 19 13.57 12.71 31.22
CA LEU A 19 12.58 13.14 30.24
C LEU A 19 13.19 13.57 28.90
N ARG A 20 14.37 14.20 28.88
CA ARG A 20 15.09 14.55 27.65
C ARG A 20 15.64 13.32 26.92
N VAL A 21 16.18 12.35 27.63
CA VAL A 21 16.68 11.10 27.03
C VAL A 21 15.52 10.25 26.51
N ILE A 22 14.41 10.16 27.24
CA ILE A 22 13.19 9.50 26.77
C ILE A 22 12.65 10.19 25.52
N TRP A 23 12.55 11.52 25.51
CA TRP A 23 12.11 12.27 24.32
C TRP A 23 13.04 12.03 23.12
N CYS A 24 14.36 12.03 23.34
CA CYS A 24 15.33 11.80 22.27
C CYS A 24 15.26 10.36 21.72
N VAL A 25 15.10 9.36 22.58
CA VAL A 25 14.91 7.95 22.18
C VAL A 25 13.57 7.75 21.47
N TYR A 26 12.47 8.36 21.92
CA TYR A 26 11.17 8.27 21.25
C TYR A 26 11.16 8.97 19.88
N VAL A 27 11.80 10.14 19.76
CA VAL A 27 11.92 10.84 18.48
C VAL A 27 12.83 10.07 17.52
N TRP A 28 13.94 9.52 18.00
CA TRP A 28 14.85 8.77 17.14
C TRP A 28 14.30 7.39 16.74
N CYS A 29 13.64 6.69 17.66
CA CYS A 29 12.94 5.43 17.40
C CYS A 29 11.73 5.64 16.47
N GLY A 30 11.00 6.75 16.63
CA GLY A 30 9.90 7.14 15.76
C GLY A 30 10.36 7.42 14.33
N VAL A 31 11.46 8.17 14.17
CA VAL A 31 12.05 8.45 12.85
C VAL A 31 12.53 7.15 12.19
N VAL A 32 13.26 6.30 12.90
CA VAL A 32 13.74 5.00 12.36
C VAL A 32 12.57 4.08 11.97
N CYS A 33 11.48 4.05 12.75
CA CYS A 33 10.28 3.29 12.41
C CYS A 33 9.61 3.81 11.14
N VAL A 34 9.50 5.13 10.96
CA VAL A 34 8.93 5.72 9.74
C VAL A 34 9.75 5.35 8.51
N TRP A 35 11.09 5.46 8.56
CA TRP A 35 11.95 5.06 7.44
C TRP A 35 11.81 3.58 7.07
N LEU A 36 11.73 2.70 8.08
CA LEU A 36 11.54 1.27 7.85
C LEU A 36 10.20 0.97 7.16
N LEU A 37 9.13 1.63 7.60
CA LEU A 37 7.80 1.49 6.99
C LEU A 37 7.79 1.99 5.54
N CYS A 38 8.39 3.15 5.27
CA CYS A 38 8.55 3.67 3.92
C CYS A 38 9.34 2.70 3.04
N ALA A 39 10.45 2.13 3.55
CA ALA A 39 11.25 1.17 2.81
C ALA A 39 10.48 -0.12 2.50
N HIS A 40 9.71 -0.66 3.45
CA HIS A 40 8.87 -1.83 3.21
C HIS A 40 7.71 -1.55 2.24
N ARG A 41 7.11 -0.36 2.31
CA ARG A 41 6.10 0.09 1.34
C ARG A 41 6.68 0.17 -0.07
N GLU A 42 7.84 0.80 -0.23
CA GLU A 42 8.50 0.93 -1.53
C GLU A 42 8.94 -0.41 -2.11
N LEU A 43 9.42 -1.33 -1.26
CA LEU A 43 9.75 -2.69 -1.68
C LEU A 43 8.51 -3.41 -2.22
N LEU A 44 7.36 -3.31 -1.52
CA LEU A 44 6.08 -3.87 -1.97
C LEU A 44 5.67 -3.29 -3.33
N LEU A 45 5.71 -1.95 -3.45
CA LEU A 45 5.34 -1.26 -4.68
C LEU A 45 6.24 -1.66 -5.87
N CYS A 46 7.55 -1.69 -5.66
CA CYS A 46 8.52 -2.11 -6.68
C CYS A 46 8.29 -3.56 -7.12
N ARG A 47 8.02 -4.46 -6.17
CA ARG A 47 7.75 -5.88 -6.46
C ARG A 47 6.52 -6.04 -7.34
N GLU A 48 5.43 -5.35 -7.02
CA GLU A 48 4.18 -5.43 -7.77
C GLU A 48 4.28 -4.76 -9.14
N ARG A 49 4.99 -3.62 -9.24
CA ARG A 49 5.30 -2.99 -10.54
C ARG A 49 6.11 -3.91 -11.44
N HIS A 50 7.17 -4.51 -10.91
CA HIS A 50 7.98 -5.47 -11.65
C HIS A 50 7.13 -6.66 -12.12
N ALA A 51 6.29 -7.23 -11.25
CA ALA A 51 5.39 -8.31 -11.60
C ALA A 51 4.38 -7.90 -12.70
N SER A 52 3.85 -6.67 -12.68
CA SER A 52 2.94 -6.17 -13.73
C SER A 52 3.65 -6.00 -15.07
N LEU A 53 4.82 -5.34 -15.08
CA LEU A 53 5.61 -5.16 -16.29
C LEU A 53 6.07 -6.48 -16.88
N HIS A 54 6.48 -7.42 -16.04
CA HIS A 54 6.88 -8.75 -16.50
C HIS A 54 5.70 -9.49 -17.14
N ARG A 55 4.48 -9.41 -16.57
CA ARG A 55 3.28 -10.01 -17.19
C ARG A 55 2.97 -9.39 -18.56
N GLU A 56 3.07 -8.06 -18.68
CA GLU A 56 2.87 -7.39 -19.96
C GLU A 56 3.93 -7.76 -21.01
N LEU A 57 5.19 -7.87 -20.59
CA LEU A 57 6.27 -8.32 -21.47
C LEU A 57 6.01 -9.73 -22.02
N GLU A 58 5.60 -10.67 -21.17
CA GLU A 58 5.25 -12.03 -21.60
C GLU A 58 4.03 -12.04 -22.53
N ARG A 59 3.02 -11.21 -22.25
CA ARG A 59 1.86 -11.04 -23.14
C ARG A 59 2.26 -10.55 -24.53
N VAL A 60 3.13 -9.54 -24.60
CA VAL A 60 3.64 -9.00 -25.88
C VAL A 60 4.45 -10.05 -26.63
N LYS A 61 5.33 -10.80 -25.94
CA LYS A 61 6.09 -11.91 -26.55
C LYS A 61 5.15 -12.96 -27.15
N MET A 62 4.11 -13.38 -26.43
CA MET A 62 3.13 -14.34 -26.93
C MET A 62 2.37 -13.84 -28.17
N LEU A 63 1.97 -12.56 -28.18
CA LEU A 63 1.30 -11.97 -29.34
C LEU A 63 2.20 -11.93 -30.58
N HIS A 64 3.50 -11.65 -30.39
CA HIS A 64 4.48 -11.70 -31.46
C HIS A 64 4.61 -13.11 -32.06
N VAL A 65 4.67 -14.14 -31.21
CA VAL A 65 4.72 -15.55 -31.66
C VAL A 65 3.51 -15.93 -32.51
N ILE A 66 2.31 -15.46 -32.11
CA ILE A 66 1.05 -15.78 -32.79
C ILE A 66 0.80 -14.84 -34.00
N LYS A 67 1.72 -13.91 -34.30
CA LYS A 67 1.58 -12.86 -35.33
C LYS A 67 0.27 -12.07 -35.23
N LYS A 68 -0.31 -11.99 -34.04
CA LYS A 68 -1.53 -11.21 -33.81
C LYS A 68 -1.14 -9.75 -33.69
N LYS A 69 -1.71 -8.89 -34.54
CA LYS A 69 -1.54 -7.43 -34.41
C LYS A 69 -1.95 -7.05 -32.98
N LEU A 70 -1.12 -6.26 -32.29
CA LEU A 70 -1.58 -5.66 -31.03
C LEU A 70 -2.86 -4.88 -31.35
N PRO A 71 -3.90 -4.98 -30.51
CA PRO A 71 -5.01 -4.06 -30.60
C PRO A 71 -4.43 -2.64 -30.64
N ASP A 72 -4.85 -1.84 -31.64
CA ASP A 72 -4.42 -0.45 -31.72
C ASP A 72 -4.95 0.25 -30.46
N LEU A 73 -4.06 0.47 -29.47
CA LEU A 73 -4.36 1.23 -28.26
C LEU A 73 -4.54 2.74 -28.56
N SER A 74 -4.23 3.13 -29.80
CA SER A 74 -4.29 4.48 -30.34
C SER A 74 -5.64 4.71 -31.02
N GLY A 75 -6.65 5.14 -30.28
CA GLY A 75 -7.72 5.93 -30.90
C GLY A 75 -9.10 5.92 -30.27
N THR A 76 -9.46 4.96 -29.42
CA THR A 76 -10.87 4.78 -29.04
C THR A 76 -11.05 4.76 -27.53
N MET A 77 -11.57 5.88 -27.01
CA MET A 77 -12.23 6.00 -25.71
C MET A 77 -11.41 5.68 -24.45
N GLN A 78 -10.27 6.36 -24.28
CA GLN A 78 -9.54 6.28 -23.02
C GLN A 78 -10.17 7.18 -21.95
N GLY A 79 -10.39 6.63 -20.76
CA GLY A 79 -10.86 7.34 -19.58
C GLY A 79 -9.78 7.48 -18.50
N SER A 80 -10.14 8.16 -17.42
CA SER A 80 -9.38 8.18 -16.18
C SER A 80 -10.27 7.76 -15.01
N TYR A 81 -9.65 7.10 -14.03
CA TYR A 81 -10.31 6.70 -12.80
C TYR A 81 -9.54 7.26 -11.63
N GLU A 82 -10.24 7.89 -10.70
CA GLU A 82 -9.67 8.51 -9.52
C GLU A 82 -10.27 7.89 -8.27
N VAL A 83 -9.41 7.56 -7.31
CA VAL A 83 -9.81 7.19 -5.95
C VAL A 83 -9.37 8.33 -5.03
N SER A 84 -10.34 8.95 -4.35
CA SER A 84 -10.10 10.12 -3.50
C SER A 84 -10.00 9.76 -2.01
N SER A 85 -10.67 8.69 -1.58
CA SER A 85 -10.56 8.22 -0.20
C SER A 85 -10.89 6.74 -0.06
N ILE A 86 -10.20 6.06 0.85
CA ILE A 86 -10.40 4.65 1.20
C ILE A 86 -10.50 4.57 2.73
N ILE A 87 -11.60 4.04 3.23
CA ILE A 87 -11.83 3.78 4.66
C ILE A 87 -11.91 2.27 4.84
N VAL A 88 -10.96 1.70 5.57
CA VAL A 88 -10.89 0.27 5.85
C VAL A 88 -11.37 0.02 7.26
N TYR A 89 -12.39 -0.82 7.44
CA TYR A 89 -12.89 -1.14 8.77
C TYR A 89 -12.12 -2.32 9.38
N LEU A 90 -11.80 -2.19 10.67
CA LEU A 90 -10.98 -3.12 11.43
C LEU A 90 -11.84 -3.94 12.38
N ASN A 91 -11.43 -5.18 12.60
CA ASN A 91 -12.15 -6.07 13.51
C ASN A 91 -12.20 -5.47 14.93
N ARG A 92 -13.37 -5.46 15.57
CA ARG A 92 -13.53 -4.90 16.92
C ARG A 92 -12.59 -5.54 17.95
N ASN A 93 -12.35 -6.85 17.83
CA ASN A 93 -11.45 -7.58 18.73
C ASN A 93 -9.98 -7.18 18.53
N PHE A 94 -9.61 -6.70 17.34
CA PHE A 94 -8.28 -6.14 17.09
C PHE A 94 -8.08 -4.82 17.84
N CYS A 95 -9.06 -3.93 17.81
CA CYS A 95 -9.00 -2.66 18.54
C CYS A 95 -8.90 -2.87 20.05
N ILE A 96 -9.56 -3.91 20.60
CA ILE A 96 -9.51 -4.25 22.02
C ILE A 96 -8.15 -4.85 22.39
N ARG A 97 -7.70 -5.89 21.67
CA ARG A 97 -6.45 -6.62 22.01
C ARG A 97 -5.16 -5.83 21.80
N ASN A 98 -5.10 -4.95 20.80
CA ASN A 98 -3.90 -4.12 20.60
C ASN A 98 -3.63 -3.19 21.78
N LEU A 99 -4.68 -2.80 22.53
CA LEU A 99 -4.54 -1.98 23.73
C LEU A 99 -3.79 -2.72 24.84
N ASP A 100 -3.94 -4.04 24.90
CA ASP A 100 -3.40 -4.88 25.98
C ASP A 100 -2.02 -5.46 25.64
N GLU A 101 -1.73 -5.74 24.37
CA GLU A 101 -0.55 -6.51 23.94
C GLU A 101 0.62 -5.67 23.37
N GLY A 102 0.48 -4.34 23.24
CA GLY A 102 1.54 -3.48 22.67
C GLY A 102 1.89 -3.83 21.21
N ASN A 103 0.94 -4.41 20.48
CA ASN A 103 1.08 -4.77 19.08
C ASN A 103 0.70 -3.56 18.20
N SER A 104 1.66 -2.99 17.50
CA SER A 104 1.42 -1.91 16.54
C SER A 104 1.24 -2.50 15.13
N TYR A 105 0.36 -1.92 14.32
CA TYR A 105 0.16 -2.32 12.92
C TYR A 105 0.29 -1.12 11.99
N ALA A 106 0.86 -1.37 10.82
CA ALA A 106 0.88 -0.45 9.70
C ALA A 106 0.05 -1.00 8.54
N PHE A 107 -0.62 -0.13 7.80
CA PHE A 107 -1.51 -0.48 6.68
C PHE A 107 -1.15 0.31 5.44
N VAL A 108 -1.26 -0.33 4.28
CA VAL A 108 -1.07 0.27 2.95
C VAL A 108 -2.18 -0.23 2.03
N ALA A 109 -2.77 0.66 1.23
CA ALA A 109 -3.62 0.27 0.13
C ALA A 109 -2.83 0.31 -1.19
N LEU A 110 -2.87 -0.78 -1.95
CA LEU A 110 -2.25 -0.92 -3.26
C LEU A 110 -3.33 -0.99 -4.33
N LEU A 111 -3.24 -0.16 -5.37
CA LEU A 111 -4.18 -0.14 -6.48
C LEU A 111 -3.46 -0.53 -7.77
N LYS A 112 -4.06 -1.45 -8.53
CA LYS A 112 -3.48 -2.04 -9.73
C LYS A 112 -4.46 -1.98 -10.90
N ALA A 113 -4.02 -1.49 -12.04
CA ALA A 113 -4.77 -1.49 -13.30
C ALA A 113 -3.79 -1.62 -14.47
N ALA A 114 -3.90 -2.70 -15.25
CA ALA A 114 -2.94 -3.02 -16.32
C ALA A 114 -1.48 -2.96 -15.81
N GLU A 115 -0.61 -2.16 -16.44
CA GLU A 115 0.77 -1.90 -16.01
C GLU A 115 0.90 -0.87 -14.89
N GLN A 116 -0.15 -0.09 -14.61
CA GLN A 116 -0.13 0.96 -13.60
C GLN A 116 -0.36 0.39 -12.20
N VAL A 117 0.56 0.71 -11.28
CA VAL A 117 0.49 0.30 -9.87
C VAL A 117 0.85 1.48 -8.97
N TYR A 118 -0.02 1.77 -8.01
CA TYR A 118 0.10 2.84 -7.02
C TYR A 118 -0.10 2.30 -5.61
N ALA A 119 0.55 2.91 -4.63
CA ALA A 119 0.39 2.61 -3.21
C ALA A 119 0.14 3.89 -2.43
N THR A 120 -0.79 3.87 -1.47
CA THR A 120 -0.94 4.93 -0.47
C THR A 120 0.23 4.95 0.49
N GLU A 121 0.42 6.03 1.23
CA GLU A 121 1.33 6.06 2.39
C GLU A 121 0.97 4.99 3.42
N ALA A 122 1.98 4.59 4.20
CA ALA A 122 1.81 3.62 5.27
C ALA A 122 1.22 4.30 6.51
N ILE A 123 0.00 3.90 6.89
CA ILE A 123 -0.67 4.44 8.07
C ILE A 123 -0.47 3.51 9.25
N THR A 124 0.05 4.05 10.35
CA THR A 124 0.18 3.32 11.61
C THR A 124 -0.98 3.66 12.54
N LEU A 125 -1.48 2.65 13.24
CA LEU A 125 -2.38 2.87 14.36
C LEU A 125 -1.52 3.12 15.60
N MET A 126 -1.14 4.38 15.81
CA MET A 126 -0.45 4.78 17.03
C MET A 126 -1.46 4.76 18.18
N ASP A 127 -1.04 4.15 19.30
CA ASP A 127 -1.79 3.87 20.53
C ASP A 127 -2.65 5.06 21.00
N THR A 128 -3.86 5.14 20.46
CA THR A 128 -4.85 6.17 20.82
C THR A 128 -5.77 5.55 21.85
N ARG A 129 -5.29 5.46 23.09
CA ARG A 129 -6.03 4.98 24.28
C ARG A 129 -7.37 5.69 24.53
N VAL A 130 -7.69 6.71 23.74
CA VAL A 130 -8.84 7.60 23.87
C VAL A 130 -9.82 7.46 22.69
N MET A 131 -9.42 6.91 21.54
CA MET A 131 -10.30 6.80 20.38
C MET A 131 -10.50 5.34 19.97
N ARG A 132 -11.75 4.89 20.03
CA ARG A 132 -12.24 3.61 19.46
C ARG A 132 -12.22 3.68 17.92
N VAL A 133 -11.08 3.97 17.32
CA VAL A 133 -10.95 4.04 15.87
C VAL A 133 -10.95 2.62 15.33
N SER A 134 -12.11 2.17 14.89
CA SER A 134 -12.28 0.88 14.22
C SER A 134 -12.05 0.97 12.71
N SER A 135 -11.31 1.97 12.24
CA SER A 135 -11.02 2.14 10.82
C SER A 135 -9.72 2.85 10.49
N VAL A 136 -9.10 2.50 9.37
CA VAL A 136 -7.95 3.19 8.77
C VAL A 136 -8.46 4.04 7.62
N LYS A 137 -8.04 5.30 7.56
CA LYS A 137 -8.48 6.24 6.50
C LYS A 137 -7.29 6.69 5.65
N PHE A 138 -7.33 6.35 4.37
CA PHE A 138 -6.44 6.89 3.35
C PHE A 138 -7.18 8.01 2.62
N ILE A 139 -6.60 9.21 2.58
CA ILE A 139 -7.19 10.42 1.98
C ILE A 139 -6.40 10.90 0.75
N GLU A 140 -5.51 10.05 0.25
CA GLU A 140 -4.70 10.35 -0.92
C GLU A 140 -5.52 10.19 -2.20
N HIS A 141 -5.27 11.08 -3.16
CA HIS A 141 -5.88 11.04 -4.48
C HIS A 141 -4.99 10.23 -5.43
N ILE A 142 -5.45 9.04 -5.81
CA ILE A 142 -4.77 8.18 -6.78
C ILE A 142 -5.53 8.21 -8.09
N ARG A 143 -4.84 8.59 -9.17
CA ARG A 143 -5.45 8.70 -10.50
C ARG A 143 -4.77 7.76 -11.49
N PHE A 144 -5.57 6.93 -12.12
CA PHE A 144 -5.21 6.17 -13.31
C PHE A 144 -5.62 6.95 -14.55
N ALA A 145 -4.72 7.03 -15.53
CA ALA A 145 -4.97 7.66 -16.82
C ALA A 145 -4.93 6.63 -17.94
N SER A 146 -5.47 6.98 -19.09
CA SER A 146 -5.40 6.15 -20.30
C SER A 146 -5.98 4.74 -20.13
N LEU A 147 -7.03 4.62 -19.31
CA LEU A 147 -7.69 3.34 -19.06
C LEU A 147 -8.75 3.05 -20.14
N PRO A 148 -8.90 1.78 -20.55
CA PRO A 148 -9.94 1.40 -21.51
C PRO A 148 -11.37 1.51 -20.92
N PRO A 149 -12.43 1.44 -21.74
CA PRO A 149 -13.81 1.44 -21.25
C PRO A 149 -14.14 0.31 -20.28
N ASP A 150 -13.62 -0.89 -20.52
CA ASP A 150 -13.82 -2.11 -19.71
C ASP A 150 -12.78 -2.26 -18.58
N MET A 151 -12.20 -1.14 -18.12
CA MET A 151 -11.16 -1.14 -17.10
C MET A 151 -11.57 -1.81 -15.79
N ILE A 152 -10.62 -2.59 -15.26
CA ILE A 152 -10.71 -3.28 -13.98
C ILE A 152 -9.55 -2.79 -13.12
N ILE A 153 -9.86 -2.28 -11.93
CA ILE A 153 -8.89 -1.82 -10.95
C ILE A 153 -8.99 -2.73 -9.74
N THR A 154 -7.89 -3.39 -9.37
CA THR A 154 -7.84 -4.18 -8.14
C THR A 154 -7.29 -3.32 -7.01
N LEU A 155 -8.03 -3.18 -5.93
CA LEU A 155 -7.58 -2.55 -4.69
C LEU A 155 -7.28 -3.64 -3.66
N GLU A 156 -6.09 -3.59 -3.10
CA GLU A 156 -5.57 -4.56 -2.13
C GLU A 156 -5.16 -3.85 -0.84
N ILE A 157 -5.56 -4.41 0.30
CA ILE A 157 -5.19 -3.90 1.62
C ILE A 157 -4.10 -4.79 2.20
N TYR A 158 -2.95 -4.20 2.50
CA TYR A 158 -1.84 -4.87 3.14
C TYR A 158 -1.69 -4.41 4.59
N ALA A 159 -1.33 -5.33 5.48
CA ALA A 159 -0.97 -5.02 6.86
C ALA A 159 0.42 -5.56 7.22
N LEU A 160 1.13 -4.81 8.05
CA LEU A 160 2.42 -5.18 8.63
C LEU A 160 2.33 -5.07 10.15
N LYS A 161 2.58 -6.18 10.85
CA LYS A 161 2.69 -6.19 12.32
C LYS A 161 4.05 -5.60 12.73
N VAL A 162 4.02 -4.46 13.40
CA VAL A 162 5.16 -3.77 13.99
C VAL A 162 5.28 -4.21 15.45
N SER A 163 6.14 -5.18 15.71
CA SER A 163 6.39 -5.67 17.07
C SER A 163 7.38 -4.75 17.80
N GLU A 164 6.94 -4.07 18.87
CA GLU A 164 7.82 -3.26 19.74
C GLU A 164 8.80 -4.10 20.58
N ALA A 165 8.58 -5.43 20.67
CA ALA A 165 9.40 -6.35 21.47
C ALA A 165 10.90 -6.40 21.08
N ARG A 166 11.33 -5.73 20.00
CA ARG A 166 12.75 -5.62 19.62
C ARG A 166 13.51 -4.48 20.32
N ALA A 167 12.83 -3.60 21.06
CA ALA A 167 13.47 -2.52 21.81
C ALA A 167 14.22 -3.00 23.08
N LYS A 168 14.03 -4.26 23.49
CA LYS A 168 14.82 -4.89 24.55
C LYS A 168 15.75 -5.96 23.94
N GLY A 169 16.89 -5.53 23.38
CA GLY A 169 18.10 -6.36 23.40
C GLY A 169 18.68 -6.94 22.10
N VAL A 170 18.50 -6.35 20.91
CA VAL A 170 19.27 -6.79 19.71
C VAL A 170 19.60 -5.61 18.77
N GLU A 171 20.61 -4.81 19.12
CA GLU A 171 21.02 -3.65 18.30
C GLU A 171 21.81 -4.00 17.02
N ASP A 172 22.28 -5.25 16.81
CA ASP A 172 23.25 -5.49 15.71
C ASP A 172 22.79 -6.44 14.58
N ARG A 173 21.59 -7.01 14.61
CA ARG A 173 21.18 -8.05 13.64
C ARG A 173 20.23 -7.61 12.53
N SER A 174 19.64 -6.41 12.62
CA SER A 174 18.63 -5.96 11.64
C SER A 174 19.26 -5.48 10.32
N CYS A 175 20.31 -4.65 10.40
CA CYS A 175 21.00 -4.10 9.22
C CYS A 175 21.79 -5.16 8.43
N ALA A 176 22.33 -6.18 9.11
CA ALA A 176 23.04 -7.27 8.45
C ALA A 176 22.13 -8.12 7.54
N LYS A 177 20.85 -8.29 7.91
CA LYS A 177 19.87 -9.09 7.16
C LYS A 177 19.33 -8.35 5.94
N LEU A 178 19.11 -7.04 6.04
CA LEU A 178 18.77 -6.19 4.90
C LEU A 178 19.90 -6.14 3.86
N ARG A 179 21.15 -5.99 4.31
CA ARG A 179 22.34 -6.05 3.45
C ARG A 179 22.43 -7.36 2.67
N ASN A 180 22.16 -8.49 3.33
CA ASN A 180 22.24 -9.81 2.69
C ASN A 180 21.09 -10.07 1.71
N LYS A 181 19.87 -9.59 2.00
CA LYS A 181 18.73 -9.67 1.07
C LYS A 181 18.91 -8.80 -0.17
N ALA A 182 19.35 -7.55 0.01
CA ALA A 182 19.68 -6.66 -1.12
C ALA A 182 20.76 -7.29 -2.02
N ARG A 183 21.76 -7.96 -1.44
CA ARG A 183 22.76 -8.72 -2.20
C ARG A 183 22.18 -9.89 -2.99
N SER A 184 21.17 -10.59 -2.43
CA SER A 184 20.51 -11.71 -3.10
C SER A 184 19.57 -11.28 -4.23
N LEU A 185 18.95 -10.10 -4.12
CA LEU A 185 18.09 -9.52 -5.16
C LEU A 185 18.90 -8.94 -6.33
N LEU A 186 20.17 -8.60 -6.10
CA LEU A 186 21.09 -8.06 -7.12
C LEU A 186 21.99 -9.13 -7.75
N SER A 187 21.95 -10.37 -7.28
CA SER A 187 22.75 -11.46 -7.85
C SER A 187 22.02 -12.20 -8.99
N PRO A 188 22.65 -12.42 -10.16
CA PRO A 188 21.98 -13.09 -11.28
C PRO A 188 21.72 -14.58 -10.99
N LEU A 189 20.45 -14.96 -11.12
CA LEU A 189 19.92 -16.30 -11.40
C LEU A 189 20.69 -17.51 -10.82
N ARG A 190 20.31 -17.95 -9.61
CA ARG A 190 20.48 -19.36 -9.20
C ARG A 190 19.14 -19.92 -8.72
N LYS A 191 18.80 -21.09 -9.24
CA LYS A 191 17.55 -21.84 -9.05
C LYS A 191 17.19 -21.98 -7.55
N PRO A 192 15.89 -22.00 -7.17
CA PRO A 192 15.51 -22.09 -5.78
C PRO A 192 15.71 -23.52 -5.30
N ASN A 193 16.68 -23.72 -4.39
CA ASN A 193 16.65 -24.89 -3.53
C ASN A 193 15.59 -24.67 -2.46
N VAL A 194 14.65 -25.61 -2.41
CA VAL A 194 13.68 -25.81 -1.35
C VAL A 194 14.47 -26.15 -0.09
N ASP A 195 14.60 -25.20 0.83
CA ASP A 195 14.84 -25.48 2.23
C ASP A 195 14.27 -24.33 3.07
N GLY A 196 13.52 -24.69 4.10
CA GLY A 196 12.67 -23.82 4.92
C GLY A 196 13.45 -22.70 5.60
N SER A 197 13.58 -21.57 4.91
CA SER A 197 14.14 -20.35 5.47
C SER A 197 13.02 -19.57 6.15
N VAL A 198 13.01 -19.64 7.48
CA VAL A 198 12.27 -18.80 8.44
C VAL A 198 11.79 -17.50 7.82
N VAL A 199 10.52 -17.48 7.42
CA VAL A 199 9.82 -16.32 6.85
C VAL A 199 9.82 -15.22 7.91
N SER A 200 10.76 -14.29 7.74
CA SER A 200 10.99 -13.17 8.64
C SER A 200 9.72 -12.34 8.78
N SER A 201 9.24 -12.19 10.02
CA SER A 201 7.99 -11.56 10.47
C SER A 201 7.90 -10.03 10.22
N SER A 202 8.35 -9.54 9.07
CA SER A 202 8.47 -8.10 8.78
C SER A 202 8.28 -7.82 7.29
N GLU A 203 7.17 -8.29 6.70
CA GLU A 203 6.73 -7.91 5.35
C GLU A 203 5.23 -7.61 5.38
N PHE A 204 4.80 -6.67 4.54
CA PHE A 204 3.38 -6.40 4.32
C PHE A 204 2.69 -7.65 3.78
N THR A 205 1.64 -8.09 4.47
CA THR A 205 0.85 -9.25 4.08
C THR A 205 -0.49 -8.79 3.53
N LEU A 206 -0.94 -9.38 2.43
CA LEU A 206 -2.25 -9.11 1.85
C LEU A 206 -3.35 -9.57 2.81
N CYS A 207 -4.24 -8.65 3.19
CA CYS A 207 -5.32 -8.90 4.14
C CYS A 207 -6.71 -8.86 3.50
N GLY A 208 -6.83 -8.45 2.24
CA GLY A 208 -8.07 -8.49 1.50
C GLY A 208 -8.00 -7.66 0.24
N ASN A 209 -8.91 -7.89 -0.70
CA ASN A 209 -8.97 -7.12 -1.94
C ASN A 209 -10.41 -6.88 -2.41
N VAL A 210 -10.58 -5.92 -3.30
CA VAL A 210 -11.83 -5.66 -4.02
C VAL A 210 -11.51 -5.25 -5.44
N VAL A 211 -12.46 -5.50 -6.34
CA VAL A 211 -12.40 -5.07 -7.73
C VAL A 211 -13.29 -3.86 -7.92
N LEU A 212 -12.76 -2.84 -8.58
CA LEU A 212 -13.44 -1.60 -8.94
C LEU A 212 -13.50 -1.49 -10.46
N ASN A 213 -14.57 -0.89 -10.96
CA ASN A 213 -14.80 -0.60 -12.36
C ASN A 213 -15.64 0.70 -12.49
N ARG A 214 -16.17 0.97 -13.69
CA ARG A 214 -17.01 2.16 -13.95
C ARG A 214 -18.34 2.17 -13.20
N GLU A 215 -18.88 1.00 -12.88
CA GLU A 215 -20.16 0.84 -12.19
C GLU A 215 -19.99 1.04 -10.67
N THR A 216 -18.79 0.81 -10.15
CA THR A 216 -18.45 0.99 -8.73
C THR A 216 -18.01 2.41 -8.39
N VAL A 217 -18.37 3.41 -9.21
CA VAL A 217 -18.01 4.82 -9.02
C VAL A 217 -18.91 5.48 -7.96
N GLY A 218 -18.39 6.52 -7.30
CA GLY A 218 -19.07 7.28 -6.26
C GLY A 218 -18.57 6.90 -4.87
N THR A 219 -19.37 7.21 -3.85
CA THR A 219 -19.10 6.76 -2.47
C THR A 219 -19.83 5.45 -2.24
N GLN A 220 -19.10 4.34 -2.21
CA GLN A 220 -19.66 3.00 -2.08
C GLN A 220 -18.98 2.19 -0.99
N ARG A 221 -19.75 1.29 -0.37
CA ARG A 221 -19.25 0.33 0.62
C ARG A 221 -19.16 -1.04 -0.02
N PHE A 222 -18.04 -1.72 0.16
CA PHE A 222 -17.75 -3.02 -0.42
C PHE A 222 -17.42 -4.04 0.65
N TYR A 223 -17.69 -5.30 0.33
CA TYR A 223 -17.11 -6.45 1.03
C TYR A 223 -15.78 -6.82 0.38
N LEU A 224 -14.77 -7.05 1.19
CA LEU A 224 -13.48 -7.52 0.72
C LEU A 224 -13.55 -9.02 0.44
N ASN A 225 -12.85 -9.45 -0.61
CA ASN A 225 -12.54 -10.86 -0.84
C ASN A 225 -11.24 -11.23 -0.11
N ASN A 226 -11.08 -12.52 0.17
CA ASN A 226 -9.88 -13.08 0.81
C ASN A 226 -9.50 -12.35 2.11
N VAL A 227 -10.50 -12.07 2.95
CA VAL A 227 -10.31 -11.29 4.16
C VAL A 227 -9.48 -12.07 5.17
N VAL A 228 -8.39 -11.45 5.62
CA VAL A 228 -7.52 -11.92 6.69
C VAL A 228 -7.52 -10.87 7.79
N TYR A 229 -7.42 -11.34 9.03
CA TYR A 229 -7.21 -10.50 10.20
C TYR A 229 -6.01 -9.55 9.96
N PRO A 230 -6.11 -8.24 10.26
CA PRO A 230 -7.02 -7.63 11.25
C PRO A 230 -8.28 -6.93 10.69
N LEU A 231 -8.61 -7.14 9.42
CA LEU A 231 -9.73 -6.45 8.79
C LEU A 231 -11.08 -6.97 9.31
N GLU A 232 -12.09 -6.10 9.35
CA GLU A 232 -13.49 -6.50 9.59
C GLU A 232 -14.08 -7.20 8.37
N GLY A 233 -13.59 -6.86 7.17
CA GLY A 233 -14.06 -7.39 5.89
C GLY A 233 -14.93 -6.43 5.08
N THR A 234 -15.10 -5.18 5.55
CA THR A 234 -15.77 -4.13 4.77
C THR A 234 -14.86 -2.91 4.59
N ILE A 235 -15.02 -2.22 3.47
CA ILE A 235 -14.35 -0.95 3.18
C ILE A 235 -15.33 0.03 2.53
N GLU A 236 -15.03 1.31 2.62
CA GLU A 236 -15.74 2.37 1.92
C GLU A 236 -14.76 3.12 1.03
N ILE A 237 -15.12 3.31 -0.23
CA ILE A 237 -14.29 3.96 -1.23
C ILE A 237 -15.07 5.11 -1.84
N ARG A 238 -14.41 6.25 -2.00
CA ARG A 238 -14.89 7.35 -2.82
C ARG A 238 -14.06 7.42 -4.09
N SER A 239 -14.71 7.23 -5.23
CA SER A 239 -14.06 7.27 -6.54
C SER A 239 -14.86 8.07 -7.56
N ALA A 240 -14.18 8.47 -8.63
CA ALA A 240 -14.72 9.17 -9.79
C ALA A 240 -14.16 8.54 -11.08
N CYS A 241 -14.94 8.55 -12.15
CA CYS A 241 -14.49 8.17 -13.48
C CYS A 241 -14.77 9.33 -14.44
N SER A 242 -13.85 9.62 -15.35
CA SER A 242 -14.14 10.58 -16.42
C SER A 242 -15.20 10.03 -17.37
N ALA A 243 -16.03 10.94 -17.89
CA ALA A 243 -16.89 10.60 -19.02
C ALA A 243 -16.04 10.08 -20.18
N LEU A 244 -16.57 9.11 -20.91
CA LEU A 244 -15.97 8.74 -22.19
C LEU A 244 -16.21 9.88 -23.19
N PRO A 245 -15.24 10.20 -24.06
CA PRO A 245 -15.52 11.09 -25.19
C PRO A 245 -16.70 10.50 -26.01
N PRO A 246 -17.59 11.30 -26.59
CA PRO A 246 -18.70 10.76 -27.38
C PRO A 246 -18.18 9.85 -28.50
N ILE A 247 -18.82 8.70 -28.70
CA ILE A 247 -18.54 7.83 -29.86
C ILE A 247 -19.03 8.58 -31.09
N ILE A 248 -18.11 9.15 -31.86
CA ILE A 248 -18.42 9.63 -33.21
C ILE A 248 -18.14 8.45 -34.13
N GLU A 249 -19.19 7.75 -34.56
CA GLU A 249 -19.10 6.79 -35.65
C GLU A 249 -18.76 7.57 -36.93
N THR A 250 -17.47 7.69 -37.25
CA THR A 250 -17.05 8.11 -38.58
C THR A 250 -17.14 6.88 -39.48
N ASP A 251 -18.24 6.78 -40.23
CA ASP A 251 -18.29 5.98 -41.45
C ASP A 251 -17.23 6.50 -42.41
N VAL A 252 -16.05 5.87 -42.40
CA VAL A 252 -15.00 6.14 -43.38
C VAL A 252 -15.45 5.50 -44.69
N VAL A 253 -16.30 6.22 -45.44
CA VAL A 253 -16.57 5.89 -46.84
C VAL A 253 -15.26 6.09 -47.58
N TRP A 254 -14.61 4.99 -47.95
CA TRP A 254 -13.48 4.99 -48.87
C TRP A 254 -14.02 5.43 -50.24
N CYS A 255 -13.95 6.73 -50.53
CA CYS A 255 -14.01 7.22 -51.90
C CYS A 255 -12.75 6.71 -52.61
N VAL A 256 -12.87 5.60 -53.33
CA VAL A 256 -11.89 5.16 -54.31
C VAL A 256 -11.99 6.13 -55.48
N VAL A 257 -10.92 6.89 -55.72
CA VAL A 257 -10.72 7.75 -56.90
C VAL A 257 -10.44 6.88 -58.12
#